data_AF-A0A544XFK6-F1
#
_entry.id   AF-A0A544XFK6-F1
#
_cell.length_a   1.000
_cell.length_b   1.000
_cell.length_c   1.000
_cell.angle_alpha   90.00
_cell.angle_beta   90.00
_cell.angle_gamma   90.00
#
_symmetry.space_group_name_H-M   'P 1'
#
loop_
_entity.id
_entity.type
_entity.pdbx_description
1 polymer ?
#
loop_
_entity_poly.entity_id
_entity_poly.type
_entity_poly.pdbx_seq_one_letter_code
_entity_poly.pdbx_strand_id
1 'polypeptide(L)'
;MTTPTTGRKILTADEFIELVVEWTEANQAAIAAAWANPGEGWEDWIRIEITRFIQGRFLAADLGRERHVYTDTSKQCDFVLNGQVAPDPARRVVVEIKTQSQGRLAHFRGDFKQDLEKLDELAGEYRYAQRLAIGFFFTKDAGAATGKLFSPVGARNLAEFLNDYHRVYFSSKYKPWRIEPDEMADDLVSRAGSPKLAQERDDVFELGMVWWRLDPLATAEEEEEEEDDTNSSVESSDESDAEQSDSTSTRTKRGVKRKRADDDSDDPDDSDGSGGSDSPDSSDDESDAMSDDESDDGETASPPPTKKPKTGNTRQG
;
A
#
# COMPACT_ATOMS: atom_id res chain seq x y z
N MET A 1 5.27 -32.65 -22.04
CA MET A 1 5.93 -33.12 -20.81
C MET A 1 6.86 -32.01 -20.36
N THR A 2 6.41 -31.18 -19.43
CA THR A 2 7.21 -30.13 -18.80
C THR A 2 8.09 -30.77 -17.73
N THR A 3 9.40 -30.51 -17.79
CA THR A 3 10.35 -30.95 -16.78
C THR A 3 9.98 -30.34 -15.43
N PRO A 4 9.89 -31.11 -14.33
CA PRO A 4 9.64 -30.55 -13.01
C PRO A 4 10.77 -29.57 -12.70
N THR A 5 10.43 -28.30 -12.51
CA THR A 5 11.39 -27.26 -12.18
C THR A 5 11.76 -27.40 -10.72
N THR A 6 12.71 -28.29 -10.45
CA THR A 6 13.27 -28.51 -9.12
C THR A 6 13.86 -27.19 -8.60
N GLY A 7 13.26 -26.61 -7.56
CA GLY A 7 13.90 -25.57 -6.75
C GLY A 7 13.38 -24.14 -6.84
N ARG A 8 12.19 -23.86 -7.41
CA ARG A 8 11.61 -22.52 -7.28
C ARG A 8 11.07 -22.31 -5.86
N LYS A 9 11.52 -21.24 -5.20
CA LYS A 9 11.09 -20.85 -3.86
C LYS A 9 9.66 -20.31 -3.94
N ILE A 10 8.74 -20.90 -3.18
CA ILE A 10 7.41 -20.33 -2.95
C ILE A 10 7.57 -19.23 -1.91
N LEU A 11 7.19 -18.00 -2.29
CA LEU A 11 7.30 -16.82 -1.43
C LEU A 11 5.97 -16.60 -0.69
N THR A 12 5.99 -16.65 0.65
CA THR A 12 4.81 -16.31 1.45
C THR A 12 4.54 -14.79 1.46
N ALA A 13 3.34 -14.37 1.83
CA ALA A 13 3.02 -12.94 1.99
C ALA A 13 3.97 -12.27 3.00
N ASP A 14 4.25 -12.93 4.12
CA ASP A 14 5.14 -12.38 5.16
C ASP A 14 6.58 -12.24 4.65
N GLU A 15 7.11 -13.23 3.94
CA GLU A 15 8.43 -13.11 3.31
C GLU A 15 8.48 -11.99 2.25
N PHE A 16 7.40 -11.79 1.50
CA PHE A 16 7.32 -10.67 0.57
C PHE A 16 7.32 -9.33 1.30
N ILE A 17 6.52 -9.17 2.36
CA ILE A 17 6.51 -7.98 3.22
C ILE A 17 7.92 -7.70 3.75
N GLU A 18 8.61 -8.70 4.30
CA GLU A 18 9.98 -8.53 4.81
C GLU A 18 10.96 -8.04 3.74
N LEU A 19 10.86 -8.57 2.51
CA LEU A 19 11.69 -8.11 1.41
C LEU A 19 11.37 -6.67 0.99
N VAL A 20 10.10 -6.28 1.01
CA VAL A 20 9.69 -4.91 0.73
C VAL A 20 10.16 -3.96 1.84
N VAL A 21 10.07 -4.35 3.12
CA VAL A 21 10.62 -3.56 4.25
C VAL A 21 12.12 -3.35 4.07
N GLU A 22 12.86 -4.42 3.78
CA GLU A 22 14.32 -4.33 3.61
C GLU A 22 14.72 -3.47 2.40
N TRP A 23 14.01 -3.61 1.28
CA TRP A 23 14.21 -2.75 0.13
C TRP A 23 13.92 -1.28 0.47
N THR A 24 12.83 -1.02 1.20
CA THR A 24 12.40 0.33 1.57
C THR A 24 13.42 1.00 2.49
N GLU A 25 13.92 0.28 3.49
CA GLU A 25 14.97 0.75 4.41
C GLU A 25 16.23 1.17 3.64
N ALA A 26 16.64 0.39 2.65
CA ALA A 26 17.83 0.64 1.83
C ALA A 26 17.65 1.77 0.80
N ASN A 27 16.41 2.13 0.43
CA ASN A 27 16.11 3.04 -0.68
C ASN A 27 15.36 4.31 -0.27
N GLN A 28 15.33 4.66 1.02
CA GLN A 28 14.59 5.83 1.55
C GLN A 28 14.80 7.12 0.74
N ALA A 29 16.06 7.45 0.40
CA ALA A 29 16.38 8.66 -0.35
C ALA A 29 15.85 8.63 -1.80
N ALA A 30 15.90 7.48 -2.46
CA ALA A 30 15.37 7.30 -3.81
C ALA A 30 13.84 7.38 -3.82
N ILE A 31 13.19 6.79 -2.81
CA ILE A 31 11.73 6.86 -2.63
C ILE A 31 11.29 8.30 -2.40
N ALA A 32 11.96 9.03 -1.51
CA ALA A 32 11.67 10.45 -1.27
C ALA A 32 11.82 11.29 -2.53
N ALA A 33 12.85 11.05 -3.34
CA ALA A 33 13.06 11.72 -4.61
C ALA A 33 11.96 11.38 -5.64
N ALA A 34 11.54 10.11 -5.73
CA ALA A 34 10.47 9.68 -6.61
C ALA A 34 9.11 10.30 -6.23
N TRP A 35 8.81 10.33 -4.93
CA TRP A 35 7.60 10.92 -4.38
C TRP A 35 7.51 12.44 -4.60
N ALA A 36 8.64 13.15 -4.49
CA ALA A 36 8.71 14.60 -4.66
C ALA A 36 8.53 15.06 -6.12
N ASN A 37 8.53 14.13 -7.09
CA ASN A 37 8.27 14.47 -8.49
C ASN A 37 6.74 14.46 -8.72
N PRO A 38 6.11 15.63 -8.91
CA PRO A 38 4.67 15.68 -9.16
C PRO A 38 4.34 15.01 -10.50
N GLY A 39 3.42 14.04 -10.45
CA GLY A 39 2.96 13.32 -11.65
C GLY A 39 2.54 11.88 -11.35
N GLU A 40 2.12 11.19 -12.40
CA GLU A 40 1.85 9.75 -12.38
C GLU A 40 3.15 8.96 -12.59
N GLY A 41 3.27 7.79 -11.98
CA GLY A 41 4.33 6.83 -12.30
C GLY A 41 5.35 6.52 -11.20
N TRP A 42 5.29 7.15 -10.02
CA TRP A 42 6.15 6.69 -8.91
C TRP A 42 5.67 5.35 -8.31
N GLU A 43 4.37 5.05 -8.39
CA GLU A 43 3.81 3.71 -8.15
C GLU A 43 4.45 2.68 -9.10
N ASP A 44 4.46 2.96 -10.40
CA ASP A 44 5.09 2.08 -11.40
C ASP A 44 6.57 1.89 -11.13
N TRP A 45 7.26 2.98 -10.79
CA TRP A 45 8.67 2.94 -10.41
C TRP A 45 8.90 2.04 -9.20
N ILE A 46 8.09 2.15 -8.14
CA ILE A 46 8.21 1.30 -6.95
C ILE A 46 7.99 -0.18 -7.31
N ARG A 47 7.00 -0.46 -8.16
CA ARG A 47 6.70 -1.82 -8.62
C ARG A 47 7.89 -2.41 -9.40
N ILE A 48 8.53 -1.62 -10.26
CA ILE A 48 9.75 -2.03 -11.00
C ILE A 48 10.91 -2.31 -10.04
N GLU A 49 11.19 -1.40 -9.10
CA GLU A 49 12.35 -1.52 -8.22
C GLU A 49 12.21 -2.67 -7.21
N ILE A 50 11.02 -2.88 -6.64
CA ILE A 50 10.73 -4.05 -5.79
C ILE A 50 10.94 -5.34 -6.59
N THR A 51 10.43 -5.41 -7.82
CA THR A 51 10.64 -6.57 -8.71
C THR A 51 12.13 -6.86 -8.90
N ARG A 52 12.91 -5.84 -9.26
CA ARG A 52 14.36 -5.96 -9.49
C ARG A 52 15.09 -6.42 -8.24
N PHE A 53 14.76 -5.85 -7.09
CA PHE A 53 15.36 -6.22 -5.81
C PHE A 53 15.10 -7.68 -5.45
N ILE A 54 13.84 -8.12 -5.54
CA ILE A 54 13.45 -9.49 -5.20
C ILE A 54 14.07 -10.49 -6.18
N GLN A 55 14.03 -10.22 -7.48
CA GLN A 55 14.66 -11.08 -8.49
C GLN A 55 16.18 -11.14 -8.35
N GLY A 56 16.82 -10.05 -7.92
CA GLY A 56 18.26 -10.03 -7.62
C GLY A 56 18.66 -10.93 -6.45
N ARG A 57 17.74 -11.22 -5.53
CA ARG A 57 17.96 -12.10 -4.37
C ARG A 57 17.46 -13.52 -4.60
N PHE A 58 16.34 -13.65 -5.30
CA PHE A 58 15.66 -14.89 -5.59
C PHE A 58 15.40 -14.98 -7.08
N LEU A 59 16.43 -15.35 -7.86
CA LEU A 59 16.33 -15.52 -9.32
C LEU A 59 15.20 -16.46 -9.75
N ALA A 60 14.77 -17.36 -8.85
CA ALA A 60 13.74 -18.35 -9.08
C ALA A 60 12.36 -17.94 -8.55
N ALA A 61 12.20 -16.73 -8.00
CA ALA A 61 10.92 -16.23 -7.52
C ALA A 61 10.01 -15.89 -8.70
N ASP A 62 8.78 -16.37 -8.62
CA ASP A 62 7.75 -16.16 -9.63
C ASP A 62 6.91 -14.94 -9.26
N LEU A 63 7.29 -13.78 -9.82
CA LEU A 63 6.62 -12.50 -9.62
C LEU A 63 6.04 -12.05 -10.97
N GLY A 64 4.76 -12.34 -11.21
CA GLY A 64 4.02 -11.78 -12.34
C GLY A 64 3.53 -10.38 -12.00
N ARG A 65 3.67 -9.42 -12.92
CA ARG A 65 3.09 -8.08 -12.76
C ARG A 65 1.88 -7.90 -13.67
N GLU A 66 1.00 -6.96 -13.34
CA GLU A 66 -0.09 -6.48 -14.22
C GLU A 66 -0.96 -7.65 -14.73
N ARG A 67 -1.41 -8.50 -13.82
CA ARG A 67 -2.18 -9.71 -14.17
C ARG A 67 -3.67 -9.45 -14.01
N HIS A 68 -4.45 -9.91 -14.99
CA HIS A 68 -5.92 -9.89 -14.93
C HIS A 68 -6.41 -11.04 -14.04
N VAL A 69 -6.56 -10.75 -12.74
CA VAL A 69 -6.98 -11.73 -11.72
C VAL A 69 -8.36 -11.47 -11.14
N TYR A 70 -8.99 -10.37 -11.55
CA TYR A 70 -10.29 -9.90 -11.05
C TYR A 70 -11.43 -10.38 -11.94
N THR A 71 -12.65 -10.36 -11.40
CA THR A 71 -13.89 -10.62 -12.16
C THR A 71 -14.06 -9.65 -13.33
N ASP A 72 -13.75 -8.37 -13.11
CA ASP A 72 -13.63 -7.36 -14.16
C ASP A 72 -12.25 -7.47 -14.83
N THR A 73 -12.25 -7.87 -16.11
CA THR A 73 -11.03 -8.06 -16.89
C THR A 73 -10.35 -6.75 -17.29
N SER A 74 -10.97 -5.59 -17.09
CA SER A 74 -10.29 -4.30 -17.26
C SER A 74 -9.35 -3.97 -16.09
N LYS A 75 -9.53 -4.62 -14.94
CA LYS A 75 -8.70 -4.44 -13.75
C LYS A 75 -7.48 -5.37 -13.81
N GLN A 76 -6.37 -4.90 -13.28
CA GLN A 76 -5.13 -5.66 -13.13
C GLN A 76 -4.59 -5.49 -11.72
N CYS A 77 -3.93 -6.52 -11.21
CA CYS A 77 -3.21 -6.43 -9.95
C CYS A 77 -1.75 -6.05 -10.17
N ASP A 78 -1.12 -5.50 -9.12
CA ASP A 78 0.27 -5.09 -9.19
C ASP A 78 1.23 -6.29 -9.22
N PHE A 79 0.99 -7.27 -8.35
CA PHE A 79 1.74 -8.52 -8.36
C PHE A 79 0.86 -9.76 -8.19
N VAL A 80 1.32 -10.84 -8.80
CA VAL A 80 0.98 -12.22 -8.46
C VAL A 80 2.26 -12.94 -8.07
N LEU A 81 2.34 -13.33 -6.80
CA LEU A 81 3.41 -14.19 -6.31
C LEU A 81 3.02 -15.65 -6.49
N ASN A 82 3.98 -16.45 -6.93
CA ASN A 82 3.86 -17.88 -7.11
C ASN A 82 2.81 -18.35 -8.14
N GLY A 83 2.36 -17.48 -9.05
CA GLY A 83 1.21 -17.76 -9.93
C GLY A 83 1.36 -19.02 -10.81
N GLN A 84 2.56 -19.35 -11.24
CA GLN A 84 2.89 -20.51 -12.09
C GLN A 84 3.57 -21.65 -11.32
N VAL A 85 4.08 -21.38 -10.13
CA VAL A 85 4.92 -22.33 -9.38
C VAL A 85 4.22 -22.93 -8.17
N ALA A 86 3.19 -22.28 -7.64
CA ALA A 86 2.34 -22.84 -6.60
C ALA A 86 1.28 -23.75 -7.25
N PRO A 87 1.33 -25.08 -7.03
CA PRO A 87 0.28 -25.99 -7.49
C PRO A 87 -1.03 -25.78 -6.72
N ASP A 88 -0.93 -25.36 -5.46
CA ASP A 88 -2.04 -25.01 -4.59
C ASP A 88 -2.37 -23.51 -4.75
N PRO A 89 -3.60 -23.16 -5.20
CA PRO A 89 -4.06 -21.78 -5.31
C PRO A 89 -3.93 -20.97 -4.01
N ALA A 90 -4.09 -21.59 -2.84
CA ALA A 90 -4.00 -20.93 -1.52
C ALA A 90 -2.59 -20.45 -1.18
N ARG A 91 -1.57 -20.93 -1.92
CA ARG A 91 -0.16 -20.51 -1.79
C ARG A 91 0.23 -19.40 -2.76
N ARG A 92 -0.70 -18.98 -3.61
CA ARG A 92 -0.53 -17.78 -4.45
C ARG A 92 -0.84 -16.55 -3.62
N VAL A 93 -0.22 -15.43 -3.96
CA VAL A 93 -0.49 -14.15 -3.30
C VAL A 93 -0.77 -13.12 -4.37
N VAL A 94 -1.94 -12.49 -4.32
CA VAL A 94 -2.25 -11.30 -5.12
C VAL A 94 -1.95 -10.07 -4.28
N VAL A 95 -1.17 -9.15 -4.85
CA VAL A 95 -0.72 -7.95 -4.16
C VAL A 95 -1.19 -6.70 -4.89
N GLU A 96 -1.68 -5.75 -4.12
CA GLU A 96 -1.90 -4.36 -4.49
C GLU A 96 -0.93 -3.45 -3.75
N ILE A 97 -0.39 -2.47 -4.45
CA ILE A 97 0.47 -1.41 -3.95
C ILE A 97 -0.23 -0.08 -4.18
N LYS A 98 -0.37 0.69 -3.09
CA LYS A 98 -0.77 2.09 -3.18
C LYS A 98 0.33 3.01 -2.73
N THR A 99 0.42 4.15 -3.37
CA THR A 99 1.45 5.13 -3.10
C THR A 99 0.83 6.52 -2.90
N GLN A 100 1.20 7.21 -1.82
CA GLN A 100 0.68 8.54 -1.51
C GLN A 100 1.40 9.62 -2.33
N SER A 101 0.77 10.15 -3.38
CA SER A 101 1.32 11.32 -4.07
C SER A 101 1.36 12.58 -3.19
N GLN A 102 2.33 13.46 -3.46
CA GLN A 102 2.47 14.75 -2.78
C GLN A 102 1.16 15.56 -2.86
N GLY A 103 0.73 16.15 -1.74
CA GLY A 103 -0.52 16.90 -1.65
C GLY A 103 -1.80 16.06 -1.64
N ARG A 104 -1.71 14.73 -1.75
CA ARG A 104 -2.88 13.83 -1.96
C ARG A 104 -3.10 12.81 -0.85
N LEU A 105 -2.79 13.16 0.40
CA LEU A 105 -2.99 12.25 1.54
C LEU A 105 -4.44 11.76 1.69
N ALA A 106 -5.43 12.62 1.47
CA ALA A 106 -6.84 12.23 1.56
C ALA A 106 -7.20 11.14 0.53
N HIS A 107 -6.70 11.29 -0.71
CA HIS A 107 -6.90 10.32 -1.79
C HIS A 107 -6.23 8.99 -1.47
N PHE A 108 -4.99 9.01 -0.98
CA PHE A 108 -4.27 7.79 -0.59
C PHE A 108 -5.08 6.86 0.32
N ARG A 109 -5.77 7.39 1.33
CA ARG A 109 -6.59 6.58 2.24
C ARG A 109 -7.80 5.97 1.54
N GLY A 110 -8.46 6.73 0.66
CA GLY A 110 -9.59 6.25 -0.13
C GLY A 110 -9.15 5.18 -1.12
N ASP A 111 -8.10 5.46 -1.89
CA ASP A 111 -7.55 4.57 -2.91
C ASP A 111 -7.01 3.27 -2.30
N PHE A 112 -6.38 3.34 -1.12
CA PHE A 112 -5.93 2.12 -0.41
C PHE A 112 -7.11 1.24 0.03
N LYS A 113 -8.22 1.84 0.49
CA LYS A 113 -9.43 1.08 0.83
C LYS A 113 -10.08 0.47 -0.40
N GLN A 114 -10.12 1.19 -1.52
CA GLN A 114 -10.61 0.66 -2.79
C GLN A 114 -9.78 -0.54 -3.26
N ASP A 115 -8.45 -0.51 -3.09
CA ASP A 115 -7.61 -1.66 -3.40
C ASP A 115 -7.89 -2.86 -2.50
N LEU A 116 -8.21 -2.65 -1.22
CA LEU A 116 -8.66 -3.72 -0.33
C LEU A 116 -9.99 -4.35 -0.79
N GLU A 117 -10.96 -3.53 -1.18
CA GLU A 117 -12.24 -4.00 -1.72
C GLU A 117 -12.06 -4.74 -3.05
N LYS A 118 -11.16 -4.22 -3.91
CA LYS A 118 -10.80 -4.85 -5.19
C LYS A 118 -10.25 -6.26 -4.99
N LEU A 119 -9.48 -6.50 -3.91
CA LEU A 119 -8.97 -7.83 -3.56
C LEU A 119 -10.07 -8.84 -3.19
N ASP A 120 -11.29 -8.41 -2.85
CA ASP A 120 -12.43 -9.32 -2.67
C ASP A 120 -13.04 -9.79 -4.01
N GLU A 121 -12.67 -9.17 -5.14
CA GLU A 121 -13.20 -9.47 -6.47
C GLU A 121 -12.38 -10.51 -7.26
N LEU A 122 -11.50 -11.28 -6.60
CA LEU A 122 -10.65 -12.27 -7.27
C LEU A 122 -11.47 -13.36 -7.96
N ALA A 123 -11.02 -13.75 -9.15
CA ALA A 123 -11.73 -14.69 -10.02
C ALA A 123 -10.87 -15.90 -10.42
N GLY A 124 -11.56 -16.93 -10.92
CA GLY A 124 -10.94 -18.12 -11.49
C GLY A 124 -9.97 -18.80 -10.53
N GLU A 125 -8.77 -19.08 -11.01
CA GLU A 125 -7.73 -19.79 -10.26
C GLU A 125 -7.08 -18.94 -9.14
N TYR A 126 -7.43 -17.66 -9.02
CA TYR A 126 -6.92 -16.75 -7.98
C TYR A 126 -7.94 -16.48 -6.88
N ARG A 127 -9.18 -16.97 -6.98
CA ARG A 127 -10.24 -16.75 -5.98
C ARG A 127 -9.83 -17.16 -4.56
N TYR A 128 -8.98 -18.18 -4.43
CA TYR A 128 -8.48 -18.69 -3.15
C TYR A 128 -7.07 -18.20 -2.80
N ALA A 129 -6.51 -17.26 -3.57
CA ALA A 129 -5.18 -16.74 -3.28
C ALA A 129 -5.20 -15.95 -1.96
N GLN A 130 -4.03 -15.87 -1.31
CA GLN A 130 -3.80 -14.87 -0.28
C GLN A 130 -3.86 -13.48 -0.90
N ARG A 131 -4.34 -12.52 -0.12
CA ARG A 131 -4.58 -11.15 -0.58
C ARG A 131 -3.81 -10.18 0.29
N LEU A 132 -3.08 -9.29 -0.34
CA LEU A 132 -2.18 -8.37 0.34
C LEU A 132 -2.29 -6.98 -0.28
N ALA A 133 -2.52 -5.97 0.56
CA ALA A 133 -2.37 -4.57 0.16
C ALA A 133 -1.20 -3.94 0.92
N ILE A 134 -0.35 -3.19 0.22
CA ILE A 134 0.79 -2.45 0.78
C ILE A 134 0.67 -0.98 0.38
N GLY A 135 0.71 -0.08 1.36
CA GLY A 135 0.63 1.35 1.15
C GLY A 135 1.94 2.04 1.52
N PHE A 136 2.46 2.91 0.66
CA PHE A 136 3.60 3.78 0.96
C PHE A 136 3.11 5.20 1.18
N PHE A 137 3.47 5.79 2.31
CA PHE A 137 3.01 7.13 2.68
C PHE A 137 4.11 7.93 3.35
N PHE A 138 3.97 9.25 3.29
CA PHE A 138 4.83 10.20 3.98
C PHE A 138 4.07 10.87 5.12
N THR A 139 4.69 10.93 6.30
CA THR A 139 4.09 11.59 7.49
C THR A 139 4.17 13.12 7.42
N LYS A 140 4.82 13.65 6.39
CA LYS A 140 4.85 15.07 6.03
C LYS A 140 4.34 15.22 4.60
N ASP A 141 3.66 16.33 4.32
CA ASP A 141 3.32 16.69 2.95
C ASP A 141 4.46 17.53 2.33
N ALA A 142 5.08 17.05 1.25
CA ALA A 142 6.13 17.82 0.55
C ALA A 142 5.58 19.07 -0.13
N GLY A 143 4.25 19.25 -0.21
CA GLY A 143 3.64 20.52 -0.61
C GLY A 143 4.15 21.73 0.20
N ALA A 144 4.83 21.48 1.31
CA ALA A 144 5.54 22.50 2.03
C ALA A 144 7.01 22.64 1.60
N ALA A 145 7.23 23.36 0.49
CA ALA A 145 8.35 24.31 0.40
C ALA A 145 8.36 25.32 1.59
N THR A 146 7.34 25.29 2.44
CA THR A 146 7.12 26.06 3.66
C THR A 146 7.27 25.26 4.98
N GLY A 147 7.64 23.96 4.96
CA GLY A 147 7.79 23.15 6.19
C GLY A 147 6.53 22.92 7.03
N LYS A 148 5.32 23.18 6.51
CA LYS A 148 4.05 22.91 7.20
C LYS A 148 3.78 21.41 7.27
N LEU A 149 3.77 20.88 8.50
CA LEU A 149 3.14 19.61 8.85
C LEU A 149 1.68 19.57 8.36
N PHE A 150 1.12 18.36 8.20
CA PHE A 150 -0.32 18.19 7.99
C PHE A 150 -1.12 19.08 8.94
N SER A 151 -2.31 19.54 8.51
CA SER A 151 -3.24 20.13 9.46
C SER A 151 -3.45 19.14 10.64
N PRO A 152 -3.63 19.60 11.88
CA PRO A 152 -3.83 18.69 13.02
C PRO A 152 -4.97 17.68 12.78
N VAL A 153 -6.00 18.10 12.03
CA VAL A 153 -7.11 17.25 11.58
C VAL A 153 -6.61 16.18 10.59
N GLY A 154 -5.84 16.54 9.57
CA GLY A 154 -5.28 15.59 8.61
C GLY A 154 -4.35 14.58 9.26
N ALA A 155 -3.50 15.01 10.20
CA ALA A 155 -2.62 14.13 10.96
C ALA A 155 -3.41 13.14 11.83
N ARG A 156 -4.48 13.61 12.50
CA ARG A 156 -5.36 12.74 13.29
C ARG A 156 -6.08 11.72 12.40
N ASN A 157 -6.65 12.17 11.29
CA ASN A 157 -7.36 11.32 10.33
C ASN A 157 -6.45 10.25 9.70
N LEU A 158 -5.17 10.55 9.52
CA LEU A 158 -4.17 9.57 9.09
C LEU A 158 -3.84 8.59 10.22
N ALA A 159 -3.60 9.08 11.44
CA ALA A 159 -3.32 8.24 12.60
C ALA A 159 -4.46 7.26 12.89
N GLU A 160 -5.72 7.73 12.86
CA GLU A 160 -6.91 6.89 13.00
C GLU A 160 -6.98 5.82 11.93
N PHE A 161 -6.78 6.18 10.66
CA PHE A 161 -6.72 5.23 9.55
C PHE A 161 -5.61 4.18 9.76
N LEU A 162 -4.42 4.59 10.17
CA LEU A 162 -3.27 3.69 10.34
C LEU A 162 -3.42 2.73 11.53
N ASN A 163 -4.29 3.01 12.50
CA ASN A 163 -4.52 2.13 13.65
C ASN A 163 -5.15 0.79 13.25
N ASP A 164 -5.88 0.76 12.13
CA ASP A 164 -6.55 -0.44 11.62
C ASP A 164 -5.58 -1.41 10.93
N TYR A 165 -4.30 -1.03 10.77
CA TYR A 165 -3.35 -1.76 9.93
C TYR A 165 -1.99 -1.96 10.59
N HIS A 166 -1.28 -3.00 10.14
CA HIS A 166 0.13 -3.15 10.45
C HIS A 166 0.92 -2.05 9.75
N ARG A 167 1.94 -1.52 10.42
CA ARG A 167 2.75 -0.45 9.84
C ARG A 167 4.18 -0.46 10.33
N VAL A 168 5.05 0.12 9.51
CA VAL A 168 6.46 0.33 9.82
C VAL A 168 6.88 1.73 9.39
N TYR A 169 7.65 2.38 10.24
CA TYR A 169 8.24 3.69 9.97
C TYR A 169 9.74 3.58 9.71
N PHE A 170 10.22 4.35 8.73
CA PHE A 170 11.62 4.35 8.31
C PHE A 170 12.31 5.67 8.64
N SER A 171 13.54 5.56 9.13
CA SER A 171 14.39 6.69 9.45
C SER A 171 15.81 6.43 8.97
N SER A 172 16.52 7.49 8.61
CA SER A 172 17.97 7.45 8.38
C SER A 172 18.78 7.33 9.69
N LYS A 173 18.15 7.60 10.83
CA LYS A 173 18.80 7.63 12.15
C LYS A 173 18.47 6.42 13.02
N TYR A 174 17.30 5.82 12.83
CA TYR A 174 16.78 4.75 13.67
C TYR A 174 16.43 3.52 12.85
N LYS A 175 16.46 2.36 13.50
CA LYS A 175 15.97 1.11 12.90
C LYS A 175 14.48 1.22 12.56
N PRO A 176 13.99 0.46 11.57
CA PRO A 176 12.57 0.42 11.24
C PRO A 176 11.73 0.11 12.48
N TRP A 177 10.71 0.92 12.71
CA TRP A 177 9.83 0.79 13.87
C TRP A 177 8.49 0.21 13.44
N ARG A 178 8.24 -1.05 13.82
CA ARG A 178 7.00 -1.78 13.53
C ARG A 178 5.97 -1.57 14.62
N ILE A 179 4.72 -1.44 14.21
CA ILE A 179 3.58 -1.23 15.08
C ILE A 179 2.45 -2.14 14.59
N GLU A 180 1.83 -2.84 15.52
CA GLU A 180 0.71 -3.73 15.26
C GLU A 180 -0.61 -2.94 15.15
N PRO A 181 -1.66 -3.53 14.56
CA PRO A 181 -3.02 -2.99 14.64
C PRO A 181 -3.42 -2.75 16.11
N ASP A 182 -4.30 -1.77 16.34
CA ASP A 182 -4.81 -1.35 17.66
C ASP A 182 -3.77 -0.73 18.64
N GLU A 183 -2.47 -0.83 18.37
CA GLU A 183 -1.47 -0.03 19.08
C GLU A 183 -1.63 1.43 18.65
N MET A 184 -2.18 2.28 19.52
CA MET A 184 -2.53 3.66 19.15
C MET A 184 -1.30 4.41 18.60
N ALA A 185 -1.48 5.02 17.43
CA ALA A 185 -0.58 6.03 16.87
C ALA A 185 -0.61 7.36 17.65
N ASP A 186 -0.80 7.34 18.97
CA ASP A 186 -0.81 8.53 19.83
C ASP A 186 0.48 9.35 19.68
N ASP A 187 1.57 8.68 19.31
CA ASP A 187 2.84 9.32 19.03
C ASP A 187 2.78 10.21 17.77
N LEU A 188 1.99 9.89 16.74
CA LEU A 188 1.78 10.76 15.57
C LEU A 188 0.96 12.01 15.93
N VAL A 189 -0.12 11.83 16.71
CA VAL A 189 -1.02 12.93 17.10
C VAL A 189 -0.35 13.89 18.09
N SER A 190 0.38 13.35 19.06
CA SER A 190 1.15 14.15 20.02
C SER A 190 2.28 14.93 19.34
N ARG A 191 2.91 14.37 18.30
CA ARG A 191 3.90 15.07 17.45
C ARG A 191 3.29 16.18 16.59
N ALA A 192 2.10 15.98 16.02
CA ALA A 192 1.41 16.98 15.21
C ALA A 192 0.93 18.20 16.02
N GLY A 193 0.64 18.02 17.32
CA GLY A 193 0.11 19.06 18.20
C GLY A 193 1.15 19.90 18.95
N SER A 194 2.44 19.55 18.92
CA SER A 194 3.47 20.21 19.74
C SER A 194 4.74 20.52 18.95
N PRO A 195 4.84 21.73 18.36
CA PRO A 195 5.99 22.15 17.54
C PRO A 195 7.34 22.06 18.27
N LYS A 196 7.35 22.20 19.60
CA LYS A 196 8.56 22.07 20.44
C LYS A 196 9.08 20.62 20.50
N LEU A 197 8.20 19.64 20.67
CA LEU A 197 8.59 18.22 20.69
C LEU A 197 9.00 17.73 19.29
N ALA A 198 8.39 18.27 18.24
CA ALA A 198 8.77 18.00 16.85
C ALA A 198 10.09 18.68 16.43
N GLN A 199 10.47 19.80 17.07
CA GLN A 199 11.76 20.48 16.84
C GLN A 199 12.92 19.87 17.64
N GLU A 200 12.67 19.38 18.85
CA GLU A 200 13.72 18.84 19.72
C GLU A 200 14.13 17.42 19.35
N ARG A 201 13.29 16.72 18.59
CA ARG A 201 13.63 15.40 18.09
C ARG A 201 13.75 15.43 16.58
N ASP A 202 15.01 15.35 16.17
CA ASP A 202 15.53 15.29 14.82
C ASP A 202 15.18 13.93 14.14
N ASP A 203 14.12 13.26 14.60
CA ASP A 203 13.76 11.84 14.46
C ASP A 203 12.43 11.61 13.71
N VAL A 204 11.93 12.63 13.01
CA VAL A 204 10.67 12.53 12.29
C VAL A 204 10.81 11.50 11.17
N PHE A 205 10.19 10.34 11.35
CA PHE A 205 10.08 9.31 10.32
C PHE A 205 9.30 9.87 9.14
N GLU A 206 9.99 10.15 8.02
CA GLU A 206 9.34 10.80 6.87
C GLU A 206 8.57 9.80 6.03
N LEU A 207 9.03 8.55 5.97
CA LEU A 207 8.46 7.47 5.18
C LEU A 207 7.84 6.41 6.09
N GLY A 208 6.62 6.00 5.77
CA GLY A 208 5.92 4.88 6.37
C GLY A 208 5.47 3.88 5.31
N MET A 209 5.36 2.63 5.72
CA MET A 209 4.69 1.57 4.97
C MET A 209 3.59 0.97 5.84
N VAL A 210 2.41 0.81 5.27
CA VAL A 210 1.24 0.18 5.89
C VAL A 210 0.88 -1.06 5.10
N TRP A 211 0.37 -2.11 5.75
CA TRP A 211 -0.12 -3.27 5.03
C TRP A 211 -1.29 -3.96 5.72
N TRP A 212 -2.06 -4.70 4.93
CA TRP A 212 -3.13 -5.55 5.40
C TRP A 212 -3.13 -6.87 4.63
N ARG A 213 -3.29 -7.97 5.36
CA ARG A 213 -3.44 -9.31 4.81
C ARG A 213 -4.88 -9.74 4.99
N LEU A 214 -5.52 -10.17 3.91
CA LEU A 214 -6.80 -10.87 3.98
C LEU A 214 -6.52 -12.36 3.81
N ASP A 215 -7.06 -13.15 4.72
CA ASP A 215 -6.94 -14.60 4.66
C ASP A 215 -7.56 -15.14 3.35
N PRO A 216 -7.07 -16.27 2.83
CA PRO A 216 -7.74 -16.96 1.72
C PRO A 216 -9.22 -17.16 2.01
N LEU A 217 -10.05 -17.11 0.97
CA LEU A 217 -11.42 -17.63 1.10
C LEU A 217 -11.31 -19.13 1.41
N ALA A 218 -12.17 -19.62 2.33
CA ALA A 218 -12.27 -21.04 2.62
C ALA A 218 -12.45 -21.80 1.30
N THR A 219 -11.73 -22.91 1.17
CA THR A 219 -11.92 -23.78 0.01
C THR A 219 -13.26 -24.50 0.15
N ALA A 220 -13.90 -24.86 -0.97
CA ALA A 220 -15.15 -25.62 -0.93
C ALA A 220 -15.00 -26.95 -0.17
N GLU A 221 -13.79 -27.53 -0.15
CA GLU A 221 -13.48 -28.75 0.61
C GLU A 221 -13.50 -28.49 2.13
N GLU A 222 -13.05 -27.32 2.60
CA GLU A 222 -13.16 -26.92 4.01
C GLU A 222 -14.60 -26.59 4.41
N GLU A 223 -15.40 -26.02 3.49
CA GLU A 223 -16.83 -25.76 3.73
C GLU A 223 -17.64 -27.07 3.85
N GLU A 224 -17.32 -28.10 3.07
CA GLU A 224 -17.99 -29.42 3.15
C GLU A 224 -17.64 -30.18 4.44
N GLU A 225 -16.40 -30.09 4.95
CA GLU A 225 -16.02 -30.70 6.23
C GLU A 225 -16.68 -30.04 7.45
N GLU A 226 -16.90 -28.72 7.42
CA GLU A 226 -17.61 -28.03 8.52
C GLU A 226 -19.12 -28.33 8.56
N GLU A 227 -19.75 -28.63 7.43
CA GLU A 227 -21.17 -28.96 7.39
C GLU A 227 -21.46 -30.36 7.96
N ASP A 228 -20.56 -31.33 7.76
CA ASP A 228 -20.77 -32.73 8.18
C ASP A 228 -20.68 -32.90 9.71
N ASP A 229 -19.82 -32.13 10.38
CA ASP A 229 -19.66 -32.17 11.84
C ASP A 229 -20.87 -31.58 12.60
N THR A 230 -21.68 -30.74 11.95
CA THR A 230 -22.87 -30.13 12.60
C THR A 230 -24.12 -31.02 12.57
N ASN A 231 -24.14 -32.07 11.74
CA ASN A 231 -25.32 -32.92 11.57
C ASN A 231 -25.26 -34.23 12.40
N SER A 232 -24.19 -34.45 13.17
CA SER A 232 -24.00 -35.65 14.01
C SER A 232 -24.65 -35.58 15.41
N SER A 233 -25.32 -34.48 15.80
CA SER A 233 -25.84 -34.31 17.17
C SER A 233 -27.36 -34.51 17.36
N VAL A 234 -28.05 -35.16 16.41
CA VAL A 234 -29.48 -35.50 16.56
C VAL A 234 -29.65 -37.00 16.83
N GLU A 235 -29.25 -37.47 18.01
CA GLU A 235 -29.78 -38.73 18.57
C GLU A 235 -30.23 -38.56 20.02
N SER A 236 -31.56 -38.68 20.16
CA SER A 236 -32.34 -39.20 21.29
C SER A 236 -32.07 -38.67 22.71
N SER A 237 -32.95 -37.81 23.19
CA SER A 237 -33.29 -37.74 24.62
C SER A 237 -34.77 -38.03 24.78
N ASP A 238 -35.04 -39.29 25.10
CA ASP A 238 -36.34 -39.79 25.56
C ASP A 238 -36.64 -39.25 26.97
N GLU A 239 -37.92 -39.11 27.29
CA GLU A 239 -38.48 -38.42 28.44
C GLU A 239 -38.07 -39.01 29.82
N SER A 240 -37.80 -38.15 30.82
CA SER A 240 -38.41 -38.26 32.16
C SER A 240 -38.00 -37.12 33.12
N ASP A 241 -39.03 -36.38 33.53
CA ASP A 241 -39.35 -35.81 34.85
C ASP A 241 -38.30 -35.25 35.85
N ALA A 242 -38.72 -34.09 36.37
CA ALA A 242 -38.69 -33.64 37.76
C ALA A 242 -37.48 -32.85 38.32
N GLU A 243 -37.80 -31.57 38.53
CA GLU A 243 -37.51 -30.71 39.69
C GLU A 243 -36.12 -30.05 39.91
N GLN A 244 -36.24 -28.72 40.06
CA GLN A 244 -35.51 -27.82 40.96
C GLN A 244 -33.98 -27.76 40.87
N SER A 245 -33.44 -26.63 40.41
CA SER A 245 -33.09 -25.49 41.28
C SER A 245 -32.16 -24.49 40.59
N ASP A 246 -32.40 -23.23 40.95
CA ASP A 246 -31.59 -22.01 40.82
C ASP A 246 -30.23 -22.08 40.11
N SER A 247 -30.06 -21.27 39.05
CA SER A 247 -28.74 -20.93 38.52
C SER A 247 -28.62 -19.43 38.23
N THR A 248 -27.89 -18.74 39.10
CA THR A 248 -27.14 -17.52 38.75
C THR A 248 -25.76 -17.97 38.27
N SER A 249 -25.47 -17.84 36.97
CA SER A 249 -24.08 -17.84 36.51
C SER A 249 -23.94 -17.20 35.13
N THR A 250 -23.23 -16.08 35.13
CA THR A 250 -22.89 -15.22 34.01
C THR A 250 -21.95 -15.92 33.03
N ARG A 251 -22.36 -16.11 31.77
CA ARG A 251 -21.48 -16.54 30.69
C ARG A 251 -21.39 -15.46 29.61
N THR A 252 -20.22 -14.84 29.57
CA THR A 252 -19.75 -13.82 28.63
C THR A 252 -19.70 -14.40 27.21
N LYS A 253 -20.57 -13.91 26.30
CA LYS A 253 -20.45 -14.13 24.86
C LYS A 253 -19.60 -13.01 24.26
N ARG A 254 -18.43 -13.35 23.72
CA ARG A 254 -17.72 -12.51 22.75
C ARG A 254 -18.46 -12.61 21.42
N GLY A 255 -19.34 -11.65 21.16
CA GLY A 255 -19.87 -11.40 19.83
C GLY A 255 -19.02 -10.33 19.16
N VAL A 256 -18.29 -10.71 18.11
CA VAL A 256 -17.68 -9.75 17.19
C VAL A 256 -18.83 -9.12 16.39
N LYS A 257 -19.21 -7.92 16.80
CA LYS A 257 -20.27 -7.13 16.15
C LYS A 257 -19.63 -6.36 15.01
N ARG A 258 -19.79 -6.85 13.77
CA ARG A 258 -19.51 -6.06 12.56
C ARG A 258 -20.45 -4.86 12.59
N LYS A 259 -19.90 -3.68 12.84
CA LYS A 259 -20.61 -2.40 12.80
C LYS A 259 -20.67 -1.99 11.33
N ARG A 260 -21.84 -2.13 10.71
CA ARG A 260 -22.16 -1.42 9.46
C ARG A 260 -22.09 0.07 9.79
N ALA A 261 -21.22 0.78 9.09
CA ALA A 261 -21.28 2.24 9.05
C ALA A 261 -22.46 2.58 8.15
N ASP A 262 -23.48 3.21 8.75
CA ASP A 262 -24.50 3.89 7.98
C ASP A 262 -23.85 5.10 7.29
N ASP A 263 -24.13 5.17 6.00
CA ASP A 263 -23.70 6.14 5.01
C ASP A 263 -24.64 7.34 5.09
N ASP A 264 -24.22 8.40 5.80
CA ASP A 264 -24.88 9.71 5.77
C ASP A 264 -24.09 10.61 4.81
N SER A 265 -24.41 10.48 3.53
CA SER A 265 -24.04 11.40 2.47
C SER A 265 -24.90 12.67 2.55
N ASP A 266 -24.43 13.68 3.26
CA ASP A 266 -24.93 15.06 3.14
C ASP A 266 -24.06 15.84 2.15
N ASP A 267 -24.44 15.80 0.88
CA ASP A 267 -24.01 16.73 -0.17
C ASP A 267 -24.87 18.01 -0.10
N PRO A 268 -24.32 19.19 0.22
CA PRO A 268 -25.00 20.45 -0.06
C PRO A 268 -24.80 20.85 -1.52
N ASP A 269 -25.88 20.64 -2.26
CA ASP A 269 -26.23 21.18 -3.57
C ASP A 269 -26.27 22.72 -3.51
N ASP A 270 -25.23 23.39 -4.02
CA ASP A 270 -25.23 24.84 -4.30
C ASP A 270 -25.17 25.05 -5.82
N SER A 271 -26.34 24.91 -6.43
CA SER A 271 -26.66 25.49 -7.73
C SER A 271 -27.28 26.88 -7.52
N ASP A 272 -26.65 27.94 -8.04
CA ASP A 272 -27.33 29.02 -8.77
C ASP A 272 -26.38 30.16 -9.14
N GLY A 273 -26.23 30.41 -10.44
CA GLY A 273 -25.41 31.49 -10.98
C GLY A 273 -25.63 31.74 -12.46
N SER A 274 -26.87 31.97 -12.86
CA SER A 274 -27.26 32.39 -14.21
C SER A 274 -26.77 33.81 -14.53
N GLY A 275 -26.12 33.99 -15.68
CA GLY A 275 -25.85 35.27 -16.35
C GLY A 275 -24.75 35.06 -17.39
N GLY A 276 -24.95 35.10 -18.70
CA GLY A 276 -25.88 35.90 -19.48
C GLY A 276 -25.12 37.07 -20.09
N SER A 277 -24.51 36.88 -21.26
CA SER A 277 -24.23 37.94 -22.24
C SER A 277 -23.59 37.38 -23.52
N ASP A 278 -24.41 37.33 -24.56
CA ASP A 278 -24.19 37.71 -25.97
C ASP A 278 -22.75 37.89 -26.54
N SER A 279 -22.51 37.17 -27.65
CA SER A 279 -21.81 37.49 -28.94
C SER A 279 -21.03 38.80 -29.12
N PRO A 280 -20.03 38.94 -30.04
CA PRO A 280 -19.91 38.31 -31.38
C PRO A 280 -18.47 37.83 -31.78
N ASP A 281 -18.32 36.87 -32.70
CA ASP A 281 -18.10 37.03 -34.15
C ASP A 281 -17.23 38.23 -34.60
N SER A 282 -15.97 37.94 -34.97
CA SER A 282 -15.13 38.80 -35.79
C SER A 282 -14.02 37.98 -36.49
N SER A 283 -14.28 37.69 -37.76
CA SER A 283 -13.40 37.65 -38.93
C SER A 283 -11.88 37.85 -38.79
N ASP A 284 -11.17 37.00 -39.54
CA ASP A 284 -10.04 37.29 -40.44
C ASP A 284 -8.97 38.32 -40.03
N ASP A 285 -7.72 37.87 -39.90
CA ASP A 285 -6.61 38.60 -40.52
C ASP A 285 -5.43 37.68 -40.85
N GLU A 286 -4.97 37.80 -42.10
CA GLU A 286 -3.73 37.22 -42.61
C GLU A 286 -2.55 38.09 -42.19
N SER A 287 -1.38 37.50 -41.94
CA SER A 287 -0.12 38.10 -42.41
C SER A 287 1.06 37.14 -42.28
N ASP A 288 1.62 36.85 -43.45
CA ASP A 288 3.02 36.50 -43.65
C ASP A 288 3.97 37.50 -42.98
N ALA A 289 5.05 37.01 -42.36
CA ALA A 289 6.35 37.68 -42.43
C ALA A 289 7.47 36.70 -42.02
N MET A 290 8.33 36.43 -42.99
CA MET A 290 9.65 35.84 -42.80
C MET A 290 10.57 36.79 -42.01
N SER A 291 11.47 36.22 -41.22
CA SER A 291 12.88 36.62 -41.24
C SER A 291 13.75 35.61 -40.52
N ASP A 292 14.78 35.18 -41.23
CA ASP A 292 16.01 34.57 -40.77
C ASP A 292 16.59 35.29 -39.55
N ASP A 293 17.19 34.55 -38.61
CA ASP A 293 18.48 34.98 -38.06
C ASP A 293 19.31 33.80 -37.59
N GLU A 294 20.60 33.92 -37.88
CA GLU A 294 21.63 32.91 -37.80
C GLU A 294 22.19 32.72 -36.38
N SER A 295 23.00 31.67 -36.26
CA SER A 295 24.10 31.48 -35.30
C SER A 295 23.75 31.20 -33.84
N ASP A 296 24.13 30.01 -33.35
CA ASP A 296 25.19 29.98 -32.34
C ASP A 296 25.87 28.59 -32.24
N ASP A 297 27.18 28.66 -32.46
CA ASP A 297 28.31 27.81 -32.09
C ASP A 297 28.10 26.38 -31.57
N GLY A 298 28.62 25.45 -32.36
CA GLY A 298 29.14 24.19 -31.85
C GLY A 298 30.51 24.42 -31.21
N GLU A 299 30.67 24.02 -29.95
CA GLU A 299 31.98 23.69 -29.40
C GLU A 299 31.98 22.38 -28.61
N THR A 300 33.01 21.62 -28.91
CA THR A 300 33.25 20.24 -28.53
C THR A 300 33.84 20.09 -27.12
N ALA A 301 33.37 19.08 -26.40
CA ALA A 301 34.08 18.17 -25.49
C ALA A 301 35.10 18.71 -24.46
N SER A 302 34.88 18.35 -23.19
CA SER A 302 35.93 17.75 -22.34
C SER A 302 35.32 16.92 -21.20
N PRO A 303 35.72 15.64 -21.02
CA PRO A 303 35.32 14.84 -19.87
C PRO A 303 36.11 15.23 -18.61
N PRO A 304 35.51 15.12 -17.40
CA PRO A 304 36.22 15.41 -16.15
C PRO A 304 37.27 14.34 -15.82
N PRO A 305 38.39 14.71 -15.18
CA PRO A 305 39.46 13.79 -14.83
C PRO A 305 39.09 12.84 -13.69
N THR A 306 39.33 11.54 -13.94
CA THR A 306 39.33 10.46 -12.95
C THR A 306 40.48 10.62 -11.96
N LYS A 307 40.19 10.86 -10.68
CA LYS A 307 41.17 10.73 -9.61
C LYS A 307 41.15 9.32 -9.04
N LYS A 308 42.29 8.64 -9.19
CA LYS A 308 42.62 7.30 -8.68
C LYS A 308 42.53 7.20 -7.15
N PRO A 309 42.29 5.98 -6.62
CA PRO A 309 42.31 5.71 -5.19
C PRO A 309 43.73 5.83 -4.61
N LYS A 310 43.83 6.44 -3.42
CA LYS A 310 45.06 6.53 -2.64
C LYS A 310 45.26 5.22 -1.88
N THR A 311 46.24 4.44 -2.30
CA THR A 311 46.76 3.28 -1.59
C THR A 311 47.61 3.70 -0.39
N GLY A 312 47.46 2.97 0.72
CA GLY A 312 48.49 2.71 1.71
C GLY A 312 48.78 3.80 2.76
N ASN A 313 48.58 3.48 4.04
CA ASN A 313 49.73 3.07 4.84
C ASN A 313 49.34 2.29 6.09
N THR A 314 50.00 1.16 6.28
CA THR A 314 50.02 0.34 7.48
C THR A 314 51.20 0.79 8.36
N ARG A 315 51.06 0.54 9.67
CA ARG A 315 52.09 0.29 10.70
C ARG A 315 52.55 1.42 11.64
N GLN A 316 52.34 1.06 12.92
CA GLN A 316 53.27 1.02 14.05
C GLN A 316 53.47 2.29 14.90
N GLY A 317 53.11 2.09 16.17
CA GLY A 317 53.32 2.91 17.35
C GLY A 317 52.59 2.23 18.50
#